data_AF-A0A542SC20-F1
#
_entry.id   AF-A0A542SC20-F1
#
_cell.length_a   1.000
_cell.length_b   1.000
_cell.length_c   1.000
_cell.angle_alpha   90.00
_cell.angle_beta   90.00
_cell.angle_gamma   90.00
#
_symmetry.space_group_name_H-M   'P 1'
#
loop_
_entity.id
_entity.type
_entity.pdbx_description
1 polymer ?
#
loop_
_entity_poly.entity_id
_entity_poly.type
_entity_poly.pdbx_seq_one_letter_code
_entity_poly.pdbx_strand_id
1 'polypeptide(L)'
;MRRDLLADDLVLNVNFPFVGPGERLGRAVKADVGRSSDLGLTYAGDVPATGGTYLLSAGAPATETRPNADTTALASDNIPVTALDGDWGKPMPVGIRLLLGSLR
;
A
#
# COMPACT_ATOMS: atom_id res chain seq x y z
N MET A 1 31.71 18.84 2.94
CA MET A 1 30.93 17.59 2.82
C MET A 1 29.47 17.97 2.99
N ARG A 2 28.65 17.89 1.93
CA ARG A 2 27.22 18.21 2.01
C ARG A 2 26.57 17.07 2.78
N ARG A 3 25.96 17.36 3.92
CA ARG A 3 25.08 16.41 4.62
C ARG A 3 23.72 16.62 4.01
N ASP A 4 23.39 15.84 3.00
CA ASP A 4 22.02 15.82 2.51
C ASP A 4 21.14 15.19 3.60
N LEU A 5 20.07 15.89 3.96
CA LEU A 5 19.15 15.50 5.05
C LEU A 5 18.34 14.24 4.68
N LEU A 6 18.30 13.87 3.40
CA LEU A 6 17.62 12.71 2.84
C LEU A 6 18.56 12.01 1.86
N ALA A 7 18.46 10.68 1.77
CA ALA A 7 19.23 9.89 0.82
C ALA A 7 18.67 10.06 -0.61
N ASP A 8 19.53 9.96 -1.63
CA ASP A 8 19.16 10.17 -3.03
C ASP A 8 18.19 9.09 -3.58
N ASP A 9 18.17 7.91 -2.96
CA ASP A 9 17.31 6.78 -3.31
C ASP A 9 16.03 6.70 -2.45
N LEU A 10 15.82 7.67 -1.55
CA LEU A 10 14.66 7.71 -0.68
C LEU A 10 13.42 8.17 -1.44
N VAL A 11 12.39 7.33 -1.42
CA VAL A 11 11.04 7.71 -1.83
C VAL A 11 10.16 7.83 -0.59
N LEU A 12 9.36 8.90 -0.52
CA LEU A 12 8.39 9.10 0.55
C LEU A 12 6.98 8.88 0.01
N ASN A 13 6.27 7.92 0.58
CA ASN A 13 4.84 7.74 0.38
C ASN A 13 4.09 8.55 1.45
N VAL A 14 3.23 9.48 1.02
CA VAL A 14 2.48 10.36 1.92
C VAL A 14 1.00 10.24 1.59
N ASN A 15 0.19 9.87 2.58
CA ASN A 15 -1.27 9.83 2.43
C ASN A 15 -1.91 10.94 3.26
N PHE A 16 -2.87 11.64 2.67
CA PHE A 16 -3.69 12.65 3.36
C PHE A 16 -5.09 12.07 3.61
N PRO A 17 -5.56 12.01 4.87
CA PRO A 17 -6.90 11.52 5.16
C PRO A 17 -7.97 12.50 4.69
N PHE A 18 -9.08 11.95 4.22
CA PHE A 18 -10.31 12.70 4.01
C PHE A 18 -11.04 12.82 5.35
N VAL A 19 -11.02 14.01 5.93
CA VAL A 19 -11.76 14.30 7.17
C VAL A 19 -13.14 14.85 6.85
N GLY A 20 -14.14 14.44 7.63
CA GLY A 20 -15.51 14.90 7.52
C GLY A 20 -15.72 16.34 8.03
N PRO A 21 -16.93 16.91 7.84
CA PRO A 21 -17.25 18.24 8.34
C PRO A 21 -17.10 18.34 9.87
N GLY A 22 -16.23 19.24 10.32
CA GLY A 22 -15.97 19.47 11.74
C GLY A 22 -14.91 18.54 12.36
N GLU A 23 -14.45 17.54 11.63
CA GLU A 23 -13.30 16.72 12.04
C GLU A 23 -12.00 17.50 11.80
N ARG A 24 -10.99 17.20 12.62
CA ARG A 24 -9.69 17.87 12.54
C ARG A 24 -8.67 16.92 11.96
N LEU A 25 -8.00 17.38 10.91
CA LEU A 25 -6.80 16.74 10.40
C LEU A 25 -5.77 16.61 11.54
N GLY A 26 -5.25 15.40 11.72
CA GLY A 26 -4.18 15.08 12.64
C GLY A 26 -2.83 15.62 12.19
N ARG A 27 -1.76 15.10 12.78
CA ARG A 27 -0.38 15.55 12.46
C ARG A 27 0.30 14.61 11.47
N ALA A 28 1.37 15.10 10.84
CA ALA A 28 2.30 14.23 10.14
C ALA A 28 2.98 13.27 11.13
N VAL A 29 2.97 11.98 10.82
CA VAL A 29 3.61 10.94 11.63
C VAL A 29 4.46 10.04 10.75
N LYS A 30 5.61 9.63 11.26
CA LYS A 30 6.37 8.55 10.63
C LYS A 30 5.58 7.26 10.78
N ALA A 31 5.42 6.54 9.68
CA ALA A 31 4.73 5.25 9.65
C ALA A 31 5.55 4.20 8.92
N ASP A 32 5.19 2.94 9.13
CA ASP A 32 5.70 1.78 8.40
C ASP A 32 4.62 1.30 7.42
N VAL A 33 5.01 0.71 6.29
CA VAL A 33 4.05 0.12 5.32
C VAL A 33 3.17 -0.89 6.06
N GLY A 34 1.84 -0.80 5.99
CA GLY A 34 0.94 -1.79 6.61
C GLY A 34 1.15 -3.21 6.09
N ARG A 35 0.65 -4.21 6.83
CA ARG A 35 0.52 -5.60 6.34
C ARG A 35 -0.85 -5.86 5.72
N SER A 36 -1.83 -5.06 6.11
CA SER A 36 -3.17 -5.07 5.55
C SER A 36 -3.37 -3.85 4.66
N SER A 37 -4.42 -3.91 3.86
CA SER A 37 -4.91 -2.80 3.05
C SER A 37 -6.23 -2.33 3.64
N ASP A 38 -6.47 -1.01 3.65
CA ASP A 38 -7.78 -0.43 4.00
C ASP A 38 -8.89 -0.85 3.03
N LEU A 39 -8.49 -1.42 1.88
CA LEU A 39 -9.36 -2.15 0.98
C LEU A 39 -9.06 -3.64 1.14
N GLY A 40 -9.97 -4.37 1.77
CA GLY A 40 -9.98 -5.83 1.64
C GLY A 40 -10.27 -6.21 0.19
N LEU A 41 -9.69 -7.29 -0.30
CA LEU A 41 -10.00 -7.82 -1.63
C LEU A 41 -10.74 -9.15 -1.50
N THR A 42 -11.83 -9.28 -2.23
CA THR A 42 -12.60 -10.52 -2.34
C THR A 42 -12.93 -10.79 -3.80
N TYR A 43 -13.44 -11.99 -4.07
CA TYR A 43 -14.00 -12.33 -5.37
C TYR A 43 -15.52 -12.24 -5.33
N ALA A 44 -16.11 -11.68 -6.39
CA ALA A 44 -17.54 -11.63 -6.58
C ALA A 44 -17.95 -12.43 -7.82
N GLY A 45 -19.21 -12.91 -7.80
CA GLY A 45 -19.81 -13.74 -8.84
C GLY A 45 -19.61 -15.24 -8.61
N ASP A 46 -20.39 -16.04 -9.34
CA ASP A 46 -20.26 -17.49 -9.36
C ASP A 46 -19.40 -17.91 -10.56
N VAL A 47 -18.30 -18.62 -10.30
CA VAL A 47 -17.48 -19.23 -11.35
C VAL A 47 -17.81 -20.73 -11.42
N PRO A 48 -18.46 -21.21 -12.50
CA PRO A 48 -18.80 -22.62 -12.64
C PRO A 48 -17.55 -23.52 -12.66
N ALA A 49 -17.73 -24.81 -12.36
CA ALA A 49 -16.63 -25.80 -12.40
C ALA A 49 -15.99 -25.96 -13.80
N THR A 50 -16.68 -25.52 -14.86
CA THR A 50 -16.16 -25.48 -16.24
C THR A 50 -15.22 -24.31 -16.51
N GLY A 51 -14.99 -23.44 -15.53
CA GLY A 51 -14.20 -22.22 -15.66
C GLY A 51 -15.05 -20.97 -15.93
N GLY A 52 -14.41 -19.79 -15.80
CA GLY A 52 -15.02 -18.48 -15.97
C GLY A 52 -14.11 -17.34 -15.50
N THR A 53 -14.64 -16.12 -15.45
CA THR A 53 -13.89 -14.92 -15.03
C THR A 53 -14.18 -14.58 -13.58
N TYR A 54 -13.14 -14.46 -12.76
CA TYR A 54 -13.25 -13.94 -11.41
C TYR A 54 -13.29 -12.41 -11.44
N LEU A 55 -14.27 -11.81 -10.77
CA LEU A 55 -14.28 -10.38 -10.54
C LEU A 55 -13.64 -10.07 -9.19
N LEU A 56 -12.53 -9.34 -9.19
CA LEU A 56 -11.96 -8.78 -7.96
C LEU A 56 -12.86 -7.64 -7.48
N SER A 57 -13.26 -7.68 -6.22
CA SER A 57 -14.14 -6.71 -5.59
C SER A 57 -13.60 -6.27 -4.23
N ALA A 58 -14.06 -5.11 -3.75
CA ALA A 58 -13.77 -4.68 -2.40
C ALA A 58 -14.48 -5.63 -1.40
N GLY A 59 -13.74 -6.11 -0.42
CA GLY A 59 -14.21 -6.91 0.71
C GLY A 59 -13.89 -6.23 2.04
N ALA A 60 -14.18 -6.92 3.14
CA ALA A 60 -13.81 -6.45 4.46
C ALA A 60 -12.27 -6.40 4.60
N PRO A 61 -11.69 -5.27 5.05
CA PRO A 61 -10.27 -5.19 5.36
C PRO A 61 -9.89 -6.22 6.42
N ALA A 62 -8.73 -6.87 6.25
CA ALA A 62 -8.17 -7.66 7.33
C ALA A 62 -7.68 -6.73 8.46
N THR A 63 -7.78 -7.19 9.71
CA THR A 63 -7.26 -6.43 10.85
C THR A 63 -5.76 -6.23 10.71
N GLU A 64 -5.31 -4.97 10.78
CA GLU A 64 -3.89 -4.64 10.78
C GLU A 64 -3.22 -5.15 12.07
N THR A 65 -2.01 -5.70 11.95
CA THR A 65 -1.25 -6.30 13.04
C THR A 65 0.12 -5.67 13.25
N ARG A 66 0.60 -4.86 12.30
CA ARG A 66 1.88 -4.17 12.38
C ARG A 66 1.74 -2.92 13.26
N PRO A 67 2.60 -2.76 14.28
CA PRO A 67 2.71 -1.50 15.00
C PRO A 67 3.11 -0.36 14.07
N ASN A 68 2.56 0.84 14.28
CA ASN A 68 2.84 2.05 13.49
C ASN A 68 2.54 1.92 11.98
N ALA A 69 1.63 1.02 11.59
CA ALA A 69 1.18 0.92 10.21
C ALA A 69 0.58 2.24 9.71
N ASP A 70 0.89 2.59 8.46
CA ASP A 70 0.33 3.75 7.77
C ASP A 70 -1.21 3.71 7.69
N THR A 71 -1.81 2.54 7.46
CA THR A 71 -3.27 2.32 7.49
C THR A 71 -3.89 2.70 8.83
N THR A 72 -3.28 2.32 9.95
CA THR A 72 -3.79 2.66 11.29
C THR A 72 -3.64 4.15 11.60
N ALA A 73 -2.54 4.76 11.15
CA ALA A 73 -2.34 6.20 11.28
C ALA A 73 -3.37 6.99 10.45
N LEU A 74 -3.65 6.54 9.23
CA LEU A 74 -4.65 7.13 8.33
C LEU A 74 -6.06 7.00 8.91
N ALA A 75 -6.42 5.83 9.44
CA ALA A 75 -7.71 5.58 10.12
C ALA A 75 -7.89 6.40 11.42
N SER A 76 -6.80 7.00 11.92
CA SER A 76 -6.80 7.91 13.07
C SER A 76 -6.63 9.38 12.65
N ASP A 77 -6.96 9.72 11.41
CA ASP A 77 -6.88 11.05 10.79
C ASP A 77 -5.49 11.69 10.77
N ASN A 78 -4.41 10.93 10.99
CA ASN A 78 -3.06 11.45 10.84
C ASN A 78 -2.59 11.38 9.38
N ILE A 79 -1.52 12.11 9.07
CA ILE A 79 -0.88 12.11 7.74
C ILE A 79 0.33 11.16 7.83
N PRO A 80 0.19 9.87 7.51
CA PRO A 80 1.33 8.95 7.53
C PRO A 80 2.34 9.31 6.45
N VAL A 81 3.61 9.36 6.85
CA VAL A 81 4.77 9.50 5.97
C VAL A 81 5.60 8.24 6.10
N THR A 82 5.59 7.43 5.04
CA THR A 82 6.28 6.14 4.99
C THR A 82 7.49 6.26 4.08
N ALA A 83 8.67 5.98 4.62
CA ALA A 83 9.87 5.84 3.81
C ALA A 83 9.81 4.51 3.05
N LEU A 84 9.92 4.58 1.73
CA LEU A 84 10.07 3.42 0.88
C LEU A 84 11.54 3.34 0.48
N ASP A 85 12.24 2.40 1.10
CA ASP A 85 13.57 2.00 0.69
C ASP A 85 13.45 0.92 -0.39
N GLY A 86 14.09 1.18 -1.52
CA GLY A 86 14.04 0.25 -2.65
C GLY A 86 15.20 0.54 -3.58
N ASP A 87 15.86 -0.52 -4.03
CA ASP A 87 16.71 -0.41 -5.20
C ASP A 87 15.82 -0.49 -6.44
N TRP A 88 15.18 0.63 -6.77
CA TRP A 88 14.26 0.78 -7.90
C TRP A 88 14.94 0.57 -9.25
N GLY A 89 16.28 0.54 -9.27
CA GLY A 89 17.12 0.23 -10.43
C GLY A 89 17.48 -1.25 -10.57
N LYS A 90 17.17 -2.12 -9.59
CA LYS A 90 17.46 -3.55 -9.71
C LYS A 90 16.67 -4.16 -10.87
N PRO A 91 17.34 -4.91 -11.77
CA PRO A 91 16.63 -5.64 -12.80
C PRO A 91 15.65 -6.61 -12.13
N MET A 92 14.38 -6.56 -12.54
CA MET A 92 13.36 -7.51 -12.08
C MET A 92 13.92 -8.95 -12.10
N PRO A 93 13.73 -9.74 -11.02
CA PRO A 93 14.15 -11.13 -10.98
C PRO A 93 13.68 -11.86 -12.24
N VAL A 94 14.55 -12.70 -12.82
CA VAL A 94 14.28 -13.43 -14.07
C VAL A 94 12.93 -14.16 -14.01
N GLY A 95 12.56 -14.72 -12.86
CA GLY A 95 11.26 -15.37 -12.65
C GLY A 95 10.05 -14.45 -12.86
N ILE A 96 10.11 -13.19 -12.42
CA ILE A 96 9.04 -12.19 -12.63
C ILE A 96 9.00 -11.75 -14.09
N ARG A 97 10.16 -11.56 -14.73
CA ARG A 97 10.26 -11.22 -16.16
C ARG A 97 9.64 -12.31 -17.05
N LEU A 98 9.92 -13.58 -16.75
CA LEU A 98 9.36 -14.72 -17.50
C LEU A 98 7.84 -14.82 -17.33
N LEU A 99 7.33 -14.61 -16.11
CA LEU A 99 5.89 -14.58 -15.85
C LEU A 99 5.18 -13.48 -16.64
N LEU A 100 5.70 -12.25 -16.61
CA LEU A 100 5.15 -11.13 -17.38
C LEU A 100 5.26 -11.31 -18.90
N GLY A 101 6.34 -11.98 -19.37
CA GLY A 101 6.51 -12.33 -20.78
C GLY A 101 5.50 -13.38 -21.26
N SER A 102 5.07 -14.29 -20.40
CA SER A 102 4.05 -15.31 -20.70
C SER A 102 2.60 -14.79 -20.69
N LEU A 103 2.37 -13.57 -20.23
CA LEU A 103 1.06 -12.92 -20.17
C LEU A 103 0.77 -12.01 -21.39
N ARG A 104 1.63 -12.03 -22.43
CA ARG A 104 1.47 -11.29 -23.68
C ARG A 104 1.12 -12.21 -24.84
#